data_AF-A0A948EH55-F1
#
_entry.id   AF-A0A948EH55-F1
#
_cell.length_a   1.000
_cell.length_b   1.000
_cell.length_c   1.000
_cell.angle_alpha   90.00
_cell.angle_beta   90.00
_cell.angle_gamma   90.00
#
_symmetry.space_group_name_H-M   'P 1'
#
loop_
_entity.id
_entity.type
_entity.pdbx_description
1 polymer ?
#
loop_
_entity_poly.entity_id
_entity_poly.type
_entity_poly.pdbx_seq_one_letter_code
_entity_poly.pdbx_strand_id
1 'polypeptide(L)'
;MPGLTYAQKSAFVQMMAQMLKDNLAGLKASGFDPSVKLTAMNAALKTSVEDDMKQEALKAELVKATDKATKSLDAAYVQASSLADAMVGVIGKNAPLALRIKQLRGQMVNEKARGKRTVRA
;
A
#
# COMPACT_ATOMS: atom_id res chain seq x y z
N MET A 1 7.05 13.72 19.04
CA MET A 1 6.69 12.67 20.03
C MET A 1 6.49 11.34 19.31
N PRO A 2 7.47 10.43 19.37
CA PRO A 2 7.36 9.10 18.77
C PRO A 2 6.49 8.24 19.69
N GLY A 3 5.33 7.79 19.20
CA GLY A 3 4.39 6.95 19.97
C GLY A 3 2.92 7.36 19.85
N LEU A 4 2.62 8.59 19.45
CA LEU A 4 1.25 9.04 19.22
C LEU A 4 0.78 8.69 17.79
N THR A 5 -0.41 8.12 17.69
CA THR A 5 -1.12 7.90 16.42
C THR A 5 -1.46 9.23 15.74
N TYR A 6 -1.75 9.18 14.44
CA TYR A 6 -2.21 10.36 13.69
C TYR A 6 -3.42 11.02 14.36
N ALA A 7 -4.43 10.22 14.70
CA ALA A 7 -5.66 10.68 15.34
C ALA A 7 -5.39 11.36 16.70
N GLN A 8 -4.45 10.84 17.49
CA GLN A 8 -4.08 11.46 18.77
C GLN A 8 -3.38 12.80 18.58
N LYS A 9 -2.52 12.92 17.56
CA LYS A 9 -1.83 14.18 17.24
C LYS A 9 -2.82 15.23 16.73
N SER A 10 -3.73 14.86 15.83
CA SER A 10 -4.73 15.79 15.30
C SER A 10 -5.72 16.24 16.38
N ALA A 11 -6.21 15.32 17.20
CA ALA A 11 -7.08 15.63 18.34
C ALA A 11 -6.42 16.59 19.33
N PHE A 12 -5.14 16.37 19.67
CA PHE A 12 -4.40 17.27 20.55
C PHE A 12 -4.30 18.69 19.98
N VAL A 13 -3.96 18.84 18.70
CA VAL A 13 -3.85 20.16 18.05
C VAL A 13 -5.21 20.86 18.00
N GLN A 14 -6.30 20.13 17.74
CA GLN A 14 -7.67 20.67 17.79
C GLN A 14 -8.07 21.13 19.20
N MET A 15 -7.81 20.30 20.22
CA MET A 15 -8.09 20.67 21.61
C MET A 15 -7.30 21.90 22.05
N MET A 16 -6.02 21.99 21.68
CA MET A 16 -5.19 23.16 21.97
C MET A 16 -5.67 24.41 21.25
N ALA A 17 -6.05 24.32 19.98
CA ALA A 17 -6.60 25.44 19.22
C ALA A 17 -7.92 25.93 19.84
N GLN A 18 -8.77 25.00 20.28
CA GLN A 18 -10.03 25.32 20.94
C GLN A 18 -9.80 26.00 22.31
N MET A 19 -8.91 25.46 23.14
CA MET A 19 -8.54 26.10 24.41
C MET A 19 -7.97 27.51 24.22
N LEU A 20 -7.14 27.73 23.20
CA LEU A 20 -6.63 29.08 22.88
C LEU A 20 -7.73 30.03 22.42
N LYS A 21 -8.74 29.52 21.69
CA LYS A 21 -9.89 30.28 21.25
C LYS A 21 -10.80 30.67 22.41
N ASP A 22 -11.04 29.75 23.33
CA ASP A 22 -11.94 29.96 24.46
C ASP A 22 -11.33 30.92 25.51
N ASN A 23 -9.99 30.93 25.63
CA ASN A 23 -9.27 31.75 26.60
C ASN A 23 -8.61 33.01 25.98
N LEU A 24 -8.99 33.38 24.77
CA LEU A 24 -8.34 34.43 23.98
C LEU A 24 -8.33 35.80 24.70
N ALA A 25 -9.45 36.16 25.34
CA ALA A 25 -9.58 37.41 26.08
C ALA A 25 -8.66 37.46 27.31
N GLY A 26 -8.57 36.36 28.07
CA GLY A 26 -7.71 36.26 29.24
C GLY A 26 -6.22 36.28 28.88
N LEU A 27 -5.84 35.61 27.79
CA LEU A 27 -4.47 35.58 27.29
C LEU A 27 -4.02 36.95 26.77
N LYS A 28 -4.90 37.68 26.06
CA LYS A 28 -4.62 39.05 25.62
C LYS A 28 -4.47 40.01 26.80
N ALA A 29 -5.31 39.85 27.83
CA ALA A 29 -5.20 40.64 29.06
C ALA A 29 -3.87 40.41 29.79
N SER A 30 -3.28 39.19 29.68
CA SER A 30 -1.95 38.88 30.21
C SER A 30 -0.79 39.26 29.26
N GLY A 31 -1.07 39.98 28.16
CA GLY A 31 -0.06 40.42 27.19
C GLY A 31 0.39 39.36 26.18
N PHE A 32 -0.28 38.21 26.10
CA PHE A 32 0.00 37.16 25.12
C PHE A 32 -1.06 37.16 24.02
N ASP A 33 -0.66 37.38 22.76
CA ASP A 33 -1.58 37.27 21.61
C ASP A 33 -1.43 35.91 20.90
N PRO A 34 -2.34 34.94 21.15
CA PRO A 34 -2.29 33.64 20.49
C PRO A 34 -2.79 33.67 19.03
N SER A 35 -3.29 34.80 18.52
CA SER A 35 -4.00 34.86 17.23
C SER A 35 -3.18 34.30 16.06
N VAL A 36 -1.89 34.64 15.99
CA VAL A 36 -0.97 34.17 14.93
C VAL A 36 -0.68 32.66 15.05
N LYS A 37 -0.59 32.14 16.28
CA LYS A 37 -0.35 30.71 16.50
C LYS A 37 -1.59 29.89 16.19
N LEU A 38 -2.77 30.42 16.50
CA LEU A 38 -4.05 29.77 16.22
C LEU A 38 -4.30 29.66 14.70
N THR A 39 -3.99 30.71 13.94
CA THR A 39 -4.07 30.65 12.47
C THR A 39 -3.08 29.65 11.89
N ALA A 40 -1.84 29.62 12.39
CA ALA A 40 -0.84 28.65 11.96
C ALA A 40 -1.23 27.19 12.26
N MET A 41 -1.77 26.91 13.45
CA MET A 41 -2.24 25.57 13.83
C MET A 41 -3.41 25.09 12.97
N ASN A 42 -4.37 25.96 12.68
CA ASN A 42 -5.49 25.64 11.80
C ASN A 42 -5.04 25.40 10.35
N ALA A 43 -4.09 26.20 9.85
CA ALA A 43 -3.51 25.98 8.53
C ALA A 43 -2.79 24.63 8.45
N ALA A 44 -1.97 24.29 9.45
CA ALA A 44 -1.27 23.02 9.50
C ALA A 44 -2.23 21.81 9.60
N LEU A 45 -3.32 21.93 10.37
CA LEU A 45 -4.36 20.90 10.41
C LEU A 45 -5.03 20.69 9.06
N LYS A 46 -5.34 21.78 8.35
CA LYS A 46 -5.94 21.70 7.02
C LYS A 46 -5.02 20.99 6.03
N THR A 47 -3.74 21.38 5.98
CA THR A 47 -2.73 20.71 5.13
C THR A 47 -2.59 19.24 5.49
N SER A 48 -2.59 18.88 6.77
CA SER A 48 -2.53 17.49 7.23
C SER A 48 -3.71 16.65 6.74
N VAL A 49 -4.92 17.21 6.73
CA VAL A 49 -6.12 16.53 6.19
C VAL A 49 -6.01 16.37 4.68
N GLU A 50 -5.54 17.40 3.97
CA GLU A 50 -5.33 17.34 2.52
C GLU A 50 -4.30 16.28 2.12
N ASP A 51 -3.21 16.16 2.88
CA ASP A 51 -2.17 15.15 2.62
C ASP A 51 -2.65 13.73 2.94
N ASP A 52 -3.44 13.54 3.99
CA ASP A 52 -4.08 12.24 4.27
C ASP A 52 -5.03 11.81 3.17
N MET A 53 -5.85 12.74 2.64
CA MET A 53 -6.71 12.46 1.49
C MET A 53 -5.88 12.03 0.26
N LYS A 54 -4.74 12.67 0.01
CA LYS A 54 -3.82 12.26 -1.07
C LYS A 54 -3.23 10.87 -0.81
N GLN A 55 -2.87 10.53 0.43
CA GLN A 55 -2.40 9.19 0.76
C GLN A 55 -3.45 8.13 0.48
N GLU A 56 -4.71 8.36 0.86
CA GLU A 56 -5.80 7.42 0.57
C GLU A 56 -6.05 7.27 -0.95
N ALA A 57 -6.00 8.37 -1.70
CA ALA A 57 -6.09 8.32 -3.16
C ALA A 57 -4.94 7.49 -3.77
N LEU A 58 -3.70 7.72 -3.34
CA LEU A 58 -2.53 6.98 -3.81
C LEU A 58 -2.58 5.49 -3.44
N LYS A 59 -3.11 5.15 -2.25
CA LYS A 59 -3.34 3.74 -1.88
C LYS A 59 -4.35 3.08 -2.82
N ALA A 60 -5.44 3.77 -3.15
CA ALA A 60 -6.42 3.25 -4.11
C ALA A 60 -5.81 3.07 -5.52
N GLU A 61 -4.98 4.01 -5.97
CA GLU A 61 -4.24 3.89 -7.23
C GLU A 61 -3.24 2.74 -7.21
N LEU A 62 -2.52 2.55 -6.09
CA LEU A 62 -1.59 1.45 -5.91
C LEU A 62 -2.31 0.10 -6.02
N VAL A 63 -3.46 -0.05 -5.36
CA VAL A 63 -4.29 -1.27 -5.47
C VAL A 63 -4.66 -1.55 -6.93
N LYS A 64 -5.17 -0.54 -7.65
CA LYS A 64 -5.51 -0.68 -9.07
C LYS A 64 -4.29 -1.04 -9.93
N ALA A 65 -3.13 -0.45 -9.65
CA ALA A 65 -1.90 -0.72 -10.37
C ALA A 65 -1.41 -2.16 -10.11
N THR A 66 -1.49 -2.63 -8.86
CA THR A 66 -1.17 -4.02 -8.49
C THR A 66 -2.11 -5.01 -9.16
N ASP A 67 -3.42 -4.74 -9.17
CA ASP A 67 -4.42 -5.57 -9.86
C ASP A 67 -4.16 -5.63 -11.37
N LYS A 68 -3.76 -4.51 -11.97
CA LYS A 68 -3.41 -4.47 -13.40
C LYS A 68 -2.13 -5.26 -13.67
N ALA A 69 -1.11 -5.09 -12.84
CA ALA A 69 0.17 -5.79 -12.98
C ALA A 69 0.01 -7.31 -12.84
N THR A 70 -0.76 -7.76 -11.85
CA THR A 70 -1.07 -9.18 -11.64
C THR A 70 -1.84 -9.78 -12.82
N LYS A 71 -2.92 -9.13 -13.27
CA LYS A 71 -3.66 -9.56 -14.47
C LYS A 71 -2.79 -9.61 -15.73
N SER A 72 -1.91 -8.63 -15.91
CA SER A 72 -0.98 -8.61 -17.05
C SER A 72 0.02 -9.76 -16.98
N LEU A 73 0.52 -10.08 -15.79
CA LEU A 73 1.44 -11.20 -15.58
C LEU A 73 0.73 -12.53 -15.80
N ASP A 74 -0.50 -12.69 -15.33
CA ASP A 74 -1.31 -13.89 -15.57
C ASP A 74 -1.57 -14.09 -17.07
N ALA A 75 -1.91 -13.02 -17.79
CA ALA A 75 -2.09 -13.07 -19.24
C ALA A 75 -0.79 -13.49 -19.95
N ALA A 76 0.35 -12.90 -19.57
CA ALA A 76 1.65 -13.27 -20.12
C ALA A 76 2.00 -14.73 -19.80
N TYR A 77 1.68 -15.21 -18.60
CA TYR A 77 1.86 -16.61 -18.21
C TYR A 77 1.00 -17.55 -19.06
N VAL A 78 -0.29 -17.23 -19.27
CA VAL A 78 -1.19 -18.01 -20.12
C VAL A 78 -0.67 -18.08 -21.55
N GLN A 79 -0.20 -16.96 -22.10
CA GLN A 79 0.40 -16.93 -23.43
C GLN A 79 1.67 -17.79 -23.51
N ALA A 80 2.61 -17.62 -22.58
CA ALA A 80 3.82 -18.43 -22.51
C ALA A 80 3.50 -19.92 -22.35
N SER A 81 2.46 -20.25 -21.59
CA SER A 81 1.97 -21.61 -21.43
C SER A 81 1.43 -22.14 -22.78
N SER A 82 0.49 -21.45 -23.43
CA SER A 82 -0.04 -21.88 -24.72
C SER A 82 1.04 -22.10 -25.78
N LEU A 83 2.05 -21.23 -25.82
CA LEU A 83 3.20 -21.37 -26.71
C LEU A 83 4.03 -22.60 -26.39
N ALA A 84 4.31 -22.84 -25.11
CA ALA A 84 5.02 -24.05 -24.67
C ALA A 84 4.27 -25.33 -25.07
N ASP A 85 2.94 -25.37 -24.97
CA ASP A 85 2.15 -26.52 -25.42
C ASP A 85 2.18 -26.69 -26.95
N ALA A 86 2.09 -25.59 -27.70
CA ALA A 86 2.23 -25.60 -29.16
C ALA A 86 3.61 -26.12 -29.59
N MET A 87 4.69 -25.64 -28.96
CA MET A 87 6.06 -26.12 -29.23
C MET A 87 6.22 -27.60 -28.94
N VAL A 88 5.67 -28.10 -27.83
CA VAL A 88 5.70 -29.54 -27.51
C VAL A 88 4.89 -30.35 -28.53
N GLY A 89 3.77 -29.82 -29.02
CA GLY A 89 2.96 -30.44 -30.06
C GLY A 89 3.69 -30.58 -31.39
N VAL A 90 4.43 -29.55 -31.82
CA VAL A 90 5.17 -29.53 -33.09
C VAL A 90 6.44 -30.38 -33.06
N ILE A 91 7.24 -30.28 -31.99
CA ILE A 91 8.58 -30.87 -31.91
C ILE A 91 8.53 -32.32 -31.40
N GLY A 92 7.39 -32.73 -30.81
CA GLY A 92 7.17 -34.06 -30.28
C GLY A 92 7.56 -34.17 -28.79
N LYS A 93 6.78 -34.98 -28.06
CA LYS A 93 6.80 -35.06 -26.58
C LYS A 93 8.12 -35.53 -25.97
N ASN A 94 8.96 -36.20 -26.76
CA ASN A 94 10.23 -36.81 -26.35
C ASN A 94 11.45 -36.01 -26.81
N ALA A 95 11.25 -34.89 -27.52
CA ALA A 95 12.36 -34.04 -27.91
C ALA A 95 13.04 -33.43 -26.67
N PRO A 96 14.38 -33.26 -26.66
CA PRO A 96 15.12 -32.68 -25.53
C PRO A 96 14.55 -31.31 -25.09
N LEU A 97 14.10 -30.50 -26.05
CA LEU A 97 13.47 -29.21 -25.78
C LEU A 97 12.11 -29.35 -25.08
N ALA A 98 11.28 -30.32 -25.47
CA ALA A 98 9.98 -30.58 -24.85
C ALA A 98 10.13 -31.06 -23.40
N LEU A 99 11.15 -31.86 -23.11
CA LEU A 99 11.47 -32.29 -21.74
C LEU A 99 11.92 -31.11 -20.87
N ARG A 100 12.72 -30.19 -21.41
CA ARG A 100 13.17 -28.98 -20.70
C ARG A 100 12.02 -28.01 -20.41
N ILE A 101 11.09 -27.84 -21.34
CA ILE A 101 9.86 -27.04 -21.15
C ILE A 101 8.99 -27.64 -20.03
N LYS A 102 8.82 -28.97 -20.00
CA LYS A 102 8.10 -29.66 -18.93
C LYS A 102 8.79 -29.51 -17.57
N GLN A 103 10.11 -29.60 -17.52
CA GLN A 103 10.89 -29.37 -16.30
C GLN A 103 10.72 -27.94 -15.77
N LEU A 104 10.77 -26.93 -16.64
CA LEU A 104 10.54 -25.54 -16.28
C LEU A 104 9.16 -25.33 -15.63
N ARG A 105 8.10 -25.97 -16.15
CA ARG A 105 6.78 -25.97 -15.51
C ARG A 105 6.74 -26.78 -14.22
N GLY A 106 7.38 -27.95 -14.17
CA GLY A 106 7.43 -28.81 -12.99
C GLY A 106 8.20 -28.21 -11.81
N GLN A 107 9.11 -27.27 -12.07
CA GLN A 107 9.81 -26.49 -11.03
C GLN A 107 8.95 -25.39 -10.41
N MET A 108 7.83 -25.02 -11.05
CA MET A 108 6.89 -24.04 -10.49
C MET A 108 6.12 -24.69 -9.35
N VAL A 109 6.31 -24.18 -8.13
CA VAL A 109 5.65 -24.71 -6.93
C VAL A 109 4.35 -23.96 -6.71
N ASN A 110 3.23 -24.68 -6.69
CA ASN A 110 1.98 -24.12 -6.18
C ASN A 110 2.02 -24.17 -4.64
N GLU A 111 2.50 -23.09 -4.02
CA GLU A 111 2.66 -23.01 -2.56
C GLU A 111 1.34 -23.21 -1.81
N LYS A 112 0.21 -22.79 -2.38
CA LYS A 112 -1.14 -23.02 -1.80
C LYS A 112 -1.54 -24.49 -1.82
N ALA A 113 -1.13 -25.26 -2.84
CA ALA A 113 -1.45 -26.68 -2.97
C ALA A 113 -0.47 -27.60 -2.22
N ARG A 114 0.68 -27.09 -1.76
CA ARG A 114 1.76 -27.89 -1.19
C ARG A 114 1.49 -28.41 0.23
N GLY A 115 0.47 -27.87 0.92
CA GLY A 115 0.20 -28.18 2.32
C GLY A 115 1.36 -27.74 3.25
N LYS A 116 1.13 -27.76 4.57
CA LYS A 116 2.21 -27.47 5.53
C LYS A 116 3.30 -28.53 5.38
N ARG A 117 4.53 -28.12 5.05
CA ARG A 117 5.72 -28.98 5.11
C ARG A 117 5.85 -29.49 6.55
N THR A 118 5.49 -30.74 6.80
CA THR A 118 5.94 -31.45 7.99
C THR A 118 7.43 -31.72 7.83
N VAL A 119 8.25 -30.84 8.40
CA VAL A 119 9.65 -31.12 8.63
C VAL A 119 9.68 -32.22 9.69
N ARG A 120 9.99 -33.46 9.29
CA ARG A 120 10.33 -34.51 10.26
C ARG A 120 11.70 -34.15 10.82
N ALA A 121 11.73 -33.97 12.14
CA ALA A 121 12.95 -33.79 12.93
C ALA A 121 13.87 -35.01 12.82
#